data_AF-A0A7Y7YCR0-F1
#
_entry.id   AF-A0A7Y7YCR0-F1
#
_cell.length_a   1.000
_cell.length_b   1.000
_cell.length_c   1.000
_cell.angle_alpha   90.00
_cell.angle_beta   90.00
_cell.angle_gamma   90.00
#
_symmetry.space_group_name_H-M   'P 1'
#
loop_
_entity.id
_entity.type
_entity.pdbx_description
1 polymer ?
#
loop_
_entity_poly.entity_id
_entity_poly.type
_entity_poly.pdbx_seq_one_letter_code
_entity_poly.pdbx_strand_id
1 'polypeptide(L)'
;MKMDLRETWQVESFVRRYFQGSGEVHRLRTLLSGGLPVTHFLGDEEVLRQLSRSLQSGALCAYLYPRQPTIAVRQPGPAGGKAVARQTPRPTGPAPVPRTDIELVTTAPVSRERVDAAQDVEAAMLEDAAKSATPFCEECERARLQRQGQG
;
A
#
# COMPACT_ATOMS: atom_id res chain seq x y z
N MET A 1 12.30 -21.28 16.30
CA MET A 1 13.78 -21.29 16.24
C MET A 1 14.23 -20.01 15.54
N LYS A 2 15.15 -19.22 16.13
CA LYS A 2 15.71 -18.02 15.49
C LYS A 2 16.67 -18.45 14.38
N MET A 3 16.61 -17.83 13.22
CA MET A 3 17.60 -18.01 12.16
C MET A 3 18.73 -17.00 12.34
N ASP A 4 19.97 -17.48 12.39
CA ASP A 4 21.17 -16.66 12.28
C ASP A 4 21.44 -16.40 10.80
N LEU A 5 21.05 -15.23 10.30
CA LEU A 5 21.34 -14.77 8.94
C LEU A 5 22.54 -13.82 8.98
N ARG A 6 23.76 -14.37 9.04
CA ARG A 6 24.99 -13.58 9.25
C ARG A 6 25.59 -13.05 7.96
N GLU A 7 25.37 -13.76 6.86
CA GLU A 7 25.98 -13.44 5.57
C GLU A 7 24.94 -12.80 4.65
N THR A 8 25.37 -11.83 3.85
CA THR A 8 24.50 -11.08 2.92
C THR A 8 23.75 -12.00 1.96
N TRP A 9 24.42 -13.03 1.42
CA TRP A 9 23.81 -14.01 0.52
C TRP A 9 22.73 -14.86 1.21
N GLN A 10 22.85 -15.14 2.51
CA GLN A 10 21.84 -15.89 3.26
C GLN A 10 20.56 -15.06 3.42
N VAL A 11 20.72 -13.76 3.72
CA VAL A 11 19.61 -12.82 3.83
C VAL A 11 18.89 -12.68 2.48
N GLU A 12 19.62 -12.47 1.39
CA GLU A 12 19.02 -12.34 0.05
C GLU A 12 18.31 -13.61 -0.40
N SER A 13 18.92 -14.78 -0.16
CA SER A 13 18.31 -16.08 -0.49
C SER A 13 17.05 -16.34 0.33
N PHE A 14 17.05 -15.96 1.61
CA PHE A 14 15.88 -16.03 2.48
C PHE A 14 14.76 -15.11 1.96
N VAL A 15 15.08 -13.85 1.68
CA VAL A 15 14.08 -12.88 1.23
C VAL A 15 13.45 -13.33 -0.09
N ARG A 16 14.26 -13.78 -1.05
CA ARG A 16 13.77 -14.34 -2.32
C ARG A 16 12.89 -15.57 -2.09
N ARG A 17 13.30 -16.51 -1.24
CA ARG A 17 12.57 -17.77 -1.05
C ARG A 17 11.21 -17.58 -0.37
N TYR A 18 11.11 -16.68 0.59
CA TYR A 18 9.91 -16.57 1.44
C TYR A 18 8.96 -15.44 1.02
N PHE A 19 9.42 -14.43 0.30
CA PHE A 19 8.61 -13.26 -0.07
C PHE A 19 8.38 -13.07 -1.57
N GLN A 20 8.68 -14.09 -2.39
CA GLN A 20 8.34 -14.10 -3.83
C GLN A 20 6.84 -14.28 -4.14
N GLY A 21 6.01 -14.58 -3.14
CA GLY A 21 4.57 -14.79 -3.32
C GLY A 21 3.78 -13.51 -3.59
N SER A 22 2.75 -13.60 -4.44
CA SER A 22 1.84 -12.48 -4.70
C SER A 22 1.12 -12.08 -3.40
N GLY A 23 1.37 -10.84 -2.95
CA GLY A 23 0.77 -10.27 -1.74
C GLY A 23 1.65 -10.31 -0.48
N GLU A 24 2.74 -11.07 -0.47
CA GLU A 24 3.67 -11.09 0.68
C GLU A 24 4.41 -9.76 0.80
N VAL A 25 4.81 -9.15 -0.31
CA VAL A 25 5.44 -7.82 -0.32
C VAL A 25 4.48 -6.73 0.16
N HIS A 26 3.18 -6.87 -0.13
CA HIS A 26 2.17 -5.94 0.38
C HIS A 26 2.02 -6.06 1.91
N ARG A 27 1.98 -7.28 2.44
CA ARG A 27 1.99 -7.51 3.90
C ARG A 27 3.24 -6.96 4.56
N LEU A 28 4.40 -7.18 3.96
CA LEU A 28 5.67 -6.62 4.41
C LEU A 28 5.63 -5.10 4.46
N ARG A 29 5.11 -4.43 3.42
CA ARG A 29 4.92 -2.98 3.44
C ARG A 29 4.09 -2.55 4.64
N THR A 30 2.92 -3.16 4.85
CA THR A 30 2.04 -2.81 5.99
C THR A 30 2.75 -2.96 7.34
N LEU A 31 3.55 -4.02 7.51
CA LEU A 31 4.31 -4.25 8.74
C LEU A 31 5.45 -3.25 8.91
N LEU A 32 6.18 -2.95 7.83
CA LEU A 32 7.32 -2.01 7.87
C LEU A 32 6.87 -0.56 7.97
N SER A 33 5.68 -0.21 7.47
CA SER A 33 5.07 1.12 7.58
C SER A 33 4.84 1.57 9.01
N GLY A 34 4.68 0.64 9.96
CA GLY A 34 4.59 0.99 11.39
C GLY A 34 5.92 1.44 12.00
N GLY A 35 7.05 1.17 11.36
CA GLY A 35 8.39 1.45 11.89
C GLY A 35 9.33 2.24 10.99
N LEU A 36 8.98 2.44 9.71
CA LEU A 36 9.82 3.12 8.72
C LEU A 36 8.97 4.14 7.93
N PRO A 37 9.26 5.45 8.01
CA PRO A 37 8.35 6.51 7.59
C PRO A 37 8.10 6.66 6.06
N VAL A 38 8.59 5.76 5.19
CA VAL A 38 8.55 5.96 3.71
C VAL A 38 8.13 4.73 2.90
N THR A 39 7.78 3.60 3.52
CA THR A 39 7.55 2.30 2.85
C THR A 39 6.38 2.25 1.85
N HIS A 40 5.45 3.21 1.91
CA HIS A 40 4.27 3.21 1.04
C HIS A 40 4.55 3.55 -0.43
N PHE A 41 5.58 4.35 -0.72
CA PHE A 41 5.93 4.75 -2.09
C PHE A 41 7.05 3.90 -2.70
N LEU A 42 7.57 2.94 -1.96
CA LEU A 42 8.68 2.09 -2.37
C LEU A 42 8.18 0.95 -3.27
N GLY A 43 8.83 0.78 -4.43
CA GLY A 43 8.62 -0.37 -5.32
C GLY A 43 8.95 -1.69 -4.63
N ASP A 44 8.39 -2.81 -5.12
CA ASP A 44 8.51 -4.13 -4.47
C ASP A 44 9.98 -4.52 -4.21
N GLU A 45 10.84 -4.32 -5.20
CA GLU A 45 12.28 -4.60 -5.11
C GLU A 45 12.98 -3.79 -4.02
N GLU A 46 12.60 -2.52 -3.83
CA GLU A 46 13.24 -1.68 -2.82
C GLU A 46 12.73 -2.03 -1.41
N VAL A 47 11.48 -2.48 -1.27
CA VAL A 47 10.98 -3.04 -0.01
C VAL A 47 11.77 -4.28 0.38
N LEU A 48 12.07 -5.17 -0.56
CA LEU A 48 12.88 -6.37 -0.32
C LEU A 48 14.34 -6.01 0.01
N ARG A 49 14.90 -5.00 -0.67
CA ARG A 49 16.24 -4.48 -0.37
C ARG A 49 16.32 -3.87 1.03
N GLN A 50 15.32 -3.10 1.42
CA GLN A 50 15.23 -2.51 2.75
C GLN A 50 15.08 -3.58 3.84
N LEU A 51 14.23 -4.59 3.61
CA LEU A 51 14.11 -5.74 4.50
C LEU A 51 15.46 -6.44 4.69
N SER A 52 16.21 -6.62 3.60
CA SER A 52 17.53 -7.25 3.64
C SER A 52 18.51 -6.44 4.50
N ARG A 53 18.54 -5.11 4.34
CA ARG A 53 19.37 -4.22 5.16
C ARG A 53 19.00 -4.29 6.64
N SER A 54 17.71 -4.33 6.97
CA SER A 54 17.23 -4.42 8.35
C SER A 54 17.55 -5.77 9.01
N LEU A 55 17.56 -6.86 8.24
CA LEU A 55 17.99 -8.17 8.72
C LEU A 55 19.51 -8.19 8.95
N GLN A 56 20.30 -7.59 8.05
CA GLN A 56 21.75 -7.50 8.18
C GLN A 56 22.20 -6.60 9.34
N SER A 57 21.50 -5.49 9.58
CA SER A 57 21.79 -4.59 10.70
C SER A 57 21.35 -5.16 12.05
N GLY A 58 20.63 -6.29 12.06
CA GLY A 58 20.08 -6.89 13.28
C GLY A 58 18.88 -6.15 13.85
N ALA A 59 18.37 -5.11 13.18
CA ALA A 59 17.14 -4.41 13.55
C ALA A 59 15.91 -5.33 13.44
N LEU A 60 15.95 -6.30 12.52
CA LEU A 60 14.96 -7.36 12.37
C LEU A 60 15.61 -8.74 12.52
N CYS A 61 14.84 -9.71 12.99
CA CYS A 61 15.25 -11.10 13.14
C CYS A 61 14.20 -12.04 12.54
N ALA A 62 14.65 -13.07 11.83
CA ALA A 62 13.77 -14.09 11.29
C ALA A 62 13.61 -15.27 12.27
N TYR A 63 12.36 -15.71 12.47
CA TYR A 63 12.03 -16.86 13.30
C TYR A 63 11.23 -17.87 12.49
N LEU A 64 11.66 -19.13 12.51
CA LEU A 64 10.89 -20.24 11.98
C LEU A 64 10.03 -20.82 13.09
N TYR A 65 8.72 -20.79 12.87
CA TYR A 65 7.75 -21.46 13.70
C TYR A 65 7.22 -22.69 12.99
N PRO A 66 7.02 -23.82 13.69
CA PRO A 66 6.28 -24.94 13.13
C PRO A 66 4.90 -24.44 12.72
N ARG A 67 4.53 -24.68 11.46
CA ARG A 67 3.24 -24.27 10.92
C ARG A 67 2.14 -24.96 11.72
N GLN A 68 1.45 -24.21 12.57
CA GLN A 68 0.22 -24.71 13.19
C GLN A 68 -0.89 -24.66 12.15
N PRO A 69 -1.63 -25.75 11.92
CA PRO A 69 -2.79 -25.71 11.05
C PRO A 69 -3.75 -24.66 11.62
N THR A 70 -4.17 -23.72 10.77
CA THR A 70 -5.15 -22.70 11.15
C THR A 70 -6.44 -23.41 11.53
N ILE A 71 -6.64 -23.64 12.82
CA ILE A 71 -7.92 -24.16 13.31
C ILE A 71 -8.92 -23.06 12.99
N ALA A 72 -9.89 -23.35 12.13
CA ALA A 72 -10.98 -22.43 11.87
C ALA A 72 -11.66 -22.17 13.21
N VAL A 73 -11.42 -20.98 13.77
CA VAL A 73 -12.14 -20.52 14.95
C VAL A 73 -13.60 -20.47 14.53
N ARG A 74 -14.40 -21.43 14.99
CA ARG A 74 -15.86 -21.32 14.92
C ARG A 74 -16.18 -20.01 15.63
N GLN A 75 -16.60 -19.01 14.86
CA GLN A 75 -17.23 -17.85 15.46
C GLN A 75 -18.42 -18.37 16.29
N PRO A 76 -18.54 -18.00 17.57
CA PRO A 76 -19.76 -18.27 18.31
C PRO A 76 -20.86 -17.42 17.70
N GLY A 77 -21.52 -17.97 16.69
CA GLY A 77 -22.82 -17.49 16.25
C GLY A 77 -23.82 -17.68 17.40
N PRO A 78 -24.68 -16.70 17.69
CA PRO A 78 -25.65 -16.82 18.77
C PRO A 78 -26.52 -18.05 18.54
N ALA A 79 -26.67 -18.86 19.60
CA ALA A 79 -27.46 -20.07 19.62
C ALA A 79 -28.89 -19.77 19.14
N GLY A 80 -29.31 -20.43 18.06
CA GLY A 80 -30.68 -20.30 17.59
C GLY A 80 -30.98 -21.11 16.32
N GLY A 81 -31.60 -22.28 16.51
CA GLY A 81 -32.48 -22.84 15.47
C GLY A 81 -31.97 -24.09 14.78
N LYS A 82 -32.81 -25.14 14.85
CA LYS A 82 -32.65 -26.44 14.20
C LYS A 82 -32.43 -26.31 12.69
N ALA A 83 -31.62 -27.23 12.17
CA ALA A 83 -31.52 -27.54 10.76
C ALA A 83 -32.90 -27.86 10.16
N VAL A 84 -33.30 -27.07 9.17
CA VAL A 84 -34.16 -27.52 8.08
C VAL A 84 -33.39 -27.20 6.80
N ALA A 85 -32.93 -28.25 6.13
CA ALA A 85 -32.38 -28.14 4.79
C ALA A 85 -33.50 -27.67 3.85
N ARG A 86 -33.58 -26.36 3.62
CA ARG A 86 -34.27 -25.80 2.47
C ARG A 86 -33.20 -25.49 1.44
N GLN A 87 -33.06 -26.39 0.46
CA GLN A 87 -32.30 -26.10 -0.74
C GLN A 87 -32.99 -24.94 -1.46
N THR A 88 -32.42 -23.75 -1.39
CA THR A 88 -32.73 -22.67 -2.34
C THR A 88 -32.08 -23.01 -3.68
N PRO A 89 -32.81 -23.05 -4.80
CA PRO A 89 -32.19 -23.15 -6.10
C PRO A 89 -31.28 -21.94 -6.32
N ARG A 90 -30.03 -22.21 -6.70
CA ARG A 90 -29.03 -21.22 -7.07
C ARG A 90 -29.58 -20.43 -8.27
N PRO A 91 -29.75 -19.09 -8.19
CA PRO A 91 -30.01 -18.31 -9.38
C PRO A 91 -28.75 -18.40 -10.27
N THR A 92 -28.90 -19.01 -11.43
CA THR A 92 -27.88 -19.03 -12.48
C THR A 92 -27.73 -17.61 -12.99
N GLY A 93 -26.77 -16.87 -12.43
CA GLY A 93 -26.35 -15.58 -13.00
C GLY A 93 -25.82 -15.78 -14.43
N PRO A 94 -25.88 -14.74 -15.28
CA PRO A 94 -25.40 -14.83 -16.65
C PRO A 94 -23.91 -15.21 -16.71
N ALA A 95 -23.55 -15.93 -17.77
CA ALA A 95 -22.21 -16.44 -18.03
C ALA A 95 -21.14 -15.32 -17.94
N PRO A 96 -19.92 -15.63 -17.46
CA PRO A 96 -18.84 -14.65 -17.40
C PRO A 96 -18.48 -14.19 -18.81
N VAL A 97 -18.49 -12.87 -19.02
CA VAL A 97 -17.97 -12.25 -20.24
C VAL A 97 -16.46 -12.50 -20.36
N PRO A 98 -15.94 -12.79 -21.57
CA PRO A 98 -14.51 -12.95 -21.78
C PRO A 98 -13.78 -11.64 -21.48
N ARG A 99 -12.71 -11.73 -20.70
CA ARG A 99 -11.83 -10.60 -20.39
C ARG A 99 -11.05 -10.25 -21.66
N THR A 100 -11.32 -9.07 -22.22
CA THR A 100 -10.47 -8.48 -23.24
C THR A 100 -9.26 -7.86 -22.55
N ASP A 101 -8.06 -8.26 -22.97
CA ASP A 101 -6.80 -7.69 -22.49
C ASP A 101 -6.73 -6.22 -22.91
N ILE A 102 -6.66 -5.32 -21.92
CA ILE A 102 -6.38 -3.90 -22.17
C ILE A 102 -4.88 -3.77 -22.39
N GLU A 103 -4.49 -3.47 -23.63
CA GLU A 103 -3.12 -3.18 -24.00
C GLU A 103 -2.73 -1.79 -23.43
N LEU A 104 -1.86 -1.81 -22.43
CA LEU A 104 -1.32 -0.60 -21.81
C LEU A 104 -0.27 0.00 -22.75
N VAL A 105 -0.69 0.98 -23.55
CA VAL A 105 0.21 1.82 -24.34
C VAL A 105 1.11 2.62 -23.39
N THR A 106 2.37 2.21 -23.32
CA THR A 106 3.46 2.99 -22.73
C THR A 106 3.79 4.15 -23.68
N THR A 107 3.47 5.37 -23.28
CA THR A 107 4.02 6.57 -23.94
C THR A 107 5.44 6.82 -23.41
N ALA A 108 6.33 7.15 -24.35
CA ALA A 108 7.76 7.35 -24.13
C ALA A 108 8.08 8.42 -23.05
N PRO A 109 9.25 8.34 -22.38
CA PRO A 109 9.62 9.31 -21.36
C PRO A 109 9.82 10.70 -21.95
N VAL A 110 9.04 11.66 -21.44
CA VAL A 110 9.26 13.10 -21.64
C VAL A 110 10.60 13.49 -21.00
N SER A 111 11.43 14.21 -21.74
CA SER A 111 12.78 14.63 -21.33
C SER A 111 12.78 15.40 -20.00
N ARG A 112 13.69 15.01 -19.10
CA ARG A 112 13.79 15.45 -17.70
C ARG A 112 13.88 16.97 -17.52
N GLU A 113 14.60 17.69 -18.37
CA GLU A 113 14.78 19.15 -18.24
C GLU A 113 13.49 20.00 -18.30
N ARG A 114 12.39 19.48 -18.85
CA ARG A 114 11.13 20.25 -18.94
C ARG A 114 10.26 20.15 -17.68
N VAL A 115 10.62 19.27 -16.76
CA VAL A 115 9.83 18.90 -15.58
C VAL A 115 10.24 19.74 -14.36
N ASP A 116 11.51 20.12 -14.25
CA ASP A 116 12.05 20.82 -13.07
C ASP A 116 11.40 22.20 -12.84
N ALA A 117 11.31 23.03 -13.88
CA ALA A 117 10.76 24.39 -13.75
C ALA A 117 9.26 24.44 -13.43
N ALA A 118 8.50 23.41 -13.79
CA ALA A 118 7.08 23.32 -13.48
C ALA A 118 6.84 22.82 -12.04
N GLN A 119 7.72 21.95 -11.54
CA GLN A 119 7.64 21.39 -10.19
C GLN A 119 8.02 22.40 -9.11
N ASP A 120 8.98 23.29 -9.37
CA ASP A 120 9.39 24.33 -8.40
C ASP A 120 8.28 25.35 -8.12
N VAL A 121 7.48 25.70 -9.15
CA VAL A 121 6.33 26.60 -8.99
C VAL A 121 5.23 25.95 -8.16
N GLU A 122 4.97 24.66 -8.39
CA GLU A 122 3.97 23.89 -7.65
C GLU A 122 4.38 23.68 -6.18
N ALA A 123 5.66 23.41 -5.92
CA ALA A 123 6.20 23.30 -4.56
C ALA A 123 6.05 24.62 -3.77
N ALA A 124 6.37 25.76 -4.40
CA ALA A 124 6.22 27.07 -3.76
C ALA A 124 4.76 27.39 -3.40
N MET A 125 3.80 27.03 -4.27
CA MET A 125 2.37 27.21 -4.01
C MET A 125 1.87 26.33 -2.84
N LEU A 126 2.32 25.08 -2.76
CA LEU A 126 1.93 24.16 -1.67
C LEU A 126 2.52 24.60 -0.32
N GLU A 127 3.74 25.14 -0.31
CA GLU A 127 4.34 25.69 0.91
C GLU A 127 3.61 26.93 1.43
N ASP A 128 3.17 27.82 0.55
CA ASP A 128 2.43 29.03 0.95
C ASP A 128 1.07 28.68 1.56
N ALA A 129 0.35 27.74 0.94
CA ALA A 129 -0.91 27.21 1.46
C ALA A 129 -0.75 26.48 2.81
N ALA A 130 0.37 25.77 3.00
CA ALA A 130 0.67 25.12 4.28
C ALA A 130 1.04 26.15 5.37
N LYS A 131 1.81 27.20 5.02
CA LYS A 131 2.20 28.27 5.94
C LYS A 131 1.00 29.10 6.40
N SER A 132 0.01 29.31 5.53
CA SER A 132 -1.15 30.11 5.90
C SER A 132 -2.07 29.39 6.88
N ALA A 133 -2.07 28.04 6.91
CA ALA A 133 -2.90 27.19 7.77
C ALA A 133 -4.39 27.60 7.83
N THR A 134 -4.83 28.42 6.88
CA THR A 134 -6.18 28.95 6.80
C THR A 134 -7.00 27.94 6.04
N PRO A 135 -7.99 27.27 6.69
CA PRO A 135 -8.92 26.45 5.95
C PRO A 135 -9.59 27.34 4.90
N PHE A 136 -9.66 26.83 3.66
CA PHE A 136 -10.40 27.52 2.61
C PHE A 136 -11.86 27.70 3.07
N CYS A 137 -12.33 28.94 3.09
CA CYS A 137 -13.71 29.29 3.38
C CYS A 137 -14.27 30.07 2.19
N GLU A 138 -15.20 29.45 1.46
CA GLU A 138 -15.80 30.00 0.25
C GLU A 138 -16.48 31.37 0.50
N GLU A 139 -17.09 31.54 1.69
CA GLU A 139 -17.74 32.79 2.08
C GLU A 139 -16.74 33.92 2.30
N CYS A 140 -15.57 33.61 2.90
CA CYS A 140 -14.51 34.58 3.13
C CYS A 140 -13.90 35.08 1.82
N GLU A 141 -13.70 34.19 0.84
CA GLU A 141 -13.18 34.56 -0.48
C GLU A 141 -14.20 35.40 -1.28
N ARG A 142 -15.49 35.03 -1.22
CA ARG A 142 -16.56 35.82 -1.85
C ARG A 142 -16.64 37.24 -1.27
N ALA A 143 -16.50 37.38 0.06
CA ALA A 143 -16.47 38.68 0.73
C ALA A 143 -15.21 39.50 0.42
N ARG A 144 -14.07 38.85 0.15
CA ARG A 144 -12.83 39.52 -0.27
C ARG A 144 -12.98 40.13 -1.66
N LEU A 145 -13.54 39.39 -2.61
CA LEU A 145 -13.79 39.87 -3.98
C LEU A 145 -14.78 41.04 -4.01
N GLN A 146 -15.82 41.01 -3.18
CA GLN A 146 -16.78 42.12 -3.08
C GLN A 146 -16.14 43.40 -2.52
N ARG A 147 -15.22 43.29 -1.55
CA ARG A 147 -14.48 44.43 -0.99
C ARG A 147 -13.47 45.01 -1.98
N GLN A 148 -12.86 44.19 -2.83
CA GLN A 148 -11.91 44.65 -3.85
C GLN A 148 -12.58 45.29 -5.07
N GLY A 149 -13.88 45.02 -5.30
CA GLY A 149 -14.67 45.67 -6.37
C GLY A 149 -15.35 46.98 -5.97
N GLN A 150 -15.17 47.46 -4.73
CA GLN A 150 -15.76 48.71 -4.21
C GLN A 150 -14.72 49.81 -3.90
N GLY A 151 -13.50 49.66 -4.40
CA GLY A 151 -12.44 50.68 -4.33
C GLY A 151 -12.25 51.39 -5.66
#